data_AF-A0A9E6AZZ4-F1
#
_entry.id   AF-A0A9E6AZZ4-F1
#
_cell.length_a   1.000
_cell.length_b   1.000
_cell.length_c   1.000
_cell.angle_alpha   90.00
_cell.angle_beta   90.00
_cell.angle_gamma   90.00
#
_symmetry.space_group_name_H-M   'P 1'
#
loop_
_entity.id
_entity.type
_entity.pdbx_description
1 polymer ?
#
loop_
_entity_poly.entity_id
_entity_poly.type
_entity_poly.pdbx_seq_one_letter_code
_entity_poly.pdbx_strand_id
1 'polypeptide(L)'
;MSQKLFRTAGYYIAICALLPAASCDSAPVTPAVDAACERSALTTCPVDYSQLLAGNTSSTTNTGDTGGSEPVSLRRDLMPMFYGSCTERACHDSTEPKAQLFLGAEDNCDGDADCLDLDATRLHHAIVDIDSRTTPRMSIVTSGDPANSFMLWKMSGCQAGADLDCNAEPGALGDEPCGDPMPRGAAHVDACNGELEFLILARWIAEGAADN
;
A
#
# COMPACT_ATOMS: atom_id res chain seq x y z
N MET A 1 -10.33 -48.22 -0.68
CA MET A 1 -9.17 -47.74 0.10
C MET A 1 -8.40 -46.75 -0.77
N SER A 2 -8.69 -45.46 -0.65
CA SER A 2 -7.93 -44.39 -1.31
C SER A 2 -7.90 -43.21 -0.34
N GLN A 3 -6.76 -43.03 0.33
CA GLN A 3 -6.50 -41.85 1.15
C GLN A 3 -5.95 -40.76 0.23
N LYS A 4 -6.68 -39.66 0.10
CA LYS A 4 -6.15 -38.42 -0.51
C LYS A 4 -5.34 -37.70 0.56
N LEU A 5 -4.05 -37.48 0.26
CA LEU A 5 -3.19 -36.57 1.03
C LEU A 5 -3.74 -35.15 0.89
N PHE A 6 -4.11 -34.54 2.02
CA PHE A 6 -4.24 -33.10 2.13
C PHE A 6 -2.85 -32.51 2.36
N ARG A 7 -2.44 -31.60 1.48
CA ARG A 7 -1.27 -30.73 1.69
C ARG A 7 -1.68 -29.60 2.62
N THR A 8 -0.96 -29.47 3.73
CA THR A 8 -1.04 -28.36 4.68
C THR A 8 0.05 -27.34 4.34
N ALA A 9 -0.33 -26.12 3.98
CA ALA A 9 0.45 -24.87 4.00
C ALA A 9 -0.47 -23.75 3.46
N GLY A 10 -0.64 -22.56 4.04
CA GLY A 10 0.03 -21.91 5.16
C GLY A 10 -0.96 -21.14 6.03
N TYR A 11 -0.60 -21.03 7.30
CA TYR A 11 -1.28 -20.25 8.32
C TYR A 11 -0.93 -18.77 8.08
N TYR A 12 -1.83 -17.99 7.48
CA TYR A 12 -1.86 -16.55 7.75
C TYR A 12 -2.68 -16.37 9.03
N ILE A 13 -2.06 -15.73 10.02
CA ILE A 13 -2.67 -15.38 11.29
C ILE A 13 -3.77 -14.35 11.00
N ALA A 14 -4.98 -14.83 10.72
CA ALA A 14 -6.21 -14.07 10.87
C ALA A 14 -6.66 -14.18 12.34
N ILE A 15 -6.00 -13.45 13.22
CA ILE A 15 -6.53 -13.19 14.58
C ILE A 15 -7.10 -11.78 14.55
N CYS A 16 -8.34 -11.64 14.08
CA CYS A 16 -9.17 -10.48 14.45
C CYS A 16 -10.67 -10.60 14.14
N ALA A 17 -11.21 -11.80 13.85
CA ALA A 17 -12.56 -11.91 13.30
C ALA A 17 -13.62 -12.58 14.19
N LEU A 18 -13.43 -12.75 15.51
CA LEU A 18 -14.45 -13.39 16.38
C LEU A 18 -14.63 -12.81 17.80
N LEU A 19 -14.27 -11.55 18.05
CA LEU A 19 -14.55 -10.93 19.36
C LEU A 19 -15.44 -9.68 19.23
N PRO A 20 -16.45 -9.52 20.10
CA PRO A 20 -17.28 -8.32 20.13
C PRO A 20 -16.44 -7.10 20.48
N ALA A 21 -16.74 -5.96 19.85
CA ALA A 21 -16.05 -4.69 19.97
C ALA A 21 -15.77 -4.29 21.44
N ALA A 22 -14.55 -4.57 21.90
CA ALA A 22 -14.00 -4.06 23.14
C ALA A 22 -12.47 -4.01 23.03
N SER A 23 -11.96 -2.77 23.05
CA SER A 23 -10.55 -2.36 23.26
C SER A 23 -9.46 -3.13 22.51
N CYS A 24 -8.84 -2.46 21.53
CA CYS A 24 -7.47 -2.71 21.10
C CYS A 24 -6.48 -2.33 22.22
N ASP A 25 -6.53 -3.01 23.38
CA ASP A 25 -5.46 -2.94 24.37
C ASP A 25 -4.42 -4.02 24.04
N SER A 26 -3.41 -3.56 23.31
CA SER A 26 -2.03 -4.04 23.17
C SER A 26 -1.68 -5.39 23.83
N ALA A 27 -1.44 -6.41 23.00
CA ALA A 27 -0.46 -7.43 23.36
C ALA A 27 0.92 -6.75 23.50
N PRO A 28 1.81 -7.21 24.41
CA PRO A 28 3.14 -6.64 24.54
C PRO A 28 3.94 -6.95 23.26
N VAL A 29 4.03 -5.95 22.39
CA VAL A 29 4.92 -5.95 21.24
C VAL A 29 6.35 -5.76 21.77
N THR A 30 7.31 -6.47 21.18
CA THR A 30 8.70 -6.41 21.64
C THR A 30 9.29 -5.00 21.43
N PRO A 31 10.10 -4.47 22.37
CA PRO A 31 10.61 -3.09 22.35
C PRO A 31 11.51 -2.72 21.15
N ALA A 32 11.85 -3.67 20.27
CA ALA A 32 12.57 -3.41 19.03
C ALA A 32 11.68 -2.86 17.90
N VAL A 33 10.38 -3.14 17.93
CA VAL A 33 9.43 -2.66 16.90
C VAL A 33 9.05 -1.20 17.18
N ASP A 34 8.91 -0.82 18.45
CA ASP A 34 8.60 0.54 18.88
C ASP A 34 9.68 1.56 18.46
N ALA A 35 10.97 1.19 18.52
CA ALA A 35 12.07 2.09 18.19
C ALA A 35 12.25 2.36 16.67
N ALA A 36 11.67 1.50 15.82
CA ALA A 36 11.57 1.73 14.38
C ALA A 36 10.35 2.61 14.05
N CYS A 37 9.22 2.36 14.73
CA CYS A 37 7.97 3.12 14.63
C CYS A 37 8.13 4.61 14.99
N GLU A 38 8.98 4.96 15.97
CA GLU A 38 9.16 6.36 16.40
C GLU A 38 10.00 7.23 15.45
N ARG A 39 10.54 6.67 14.36
CA ARG A 39 11.37 7.41 13.39
C ARG A 39 10.70 7.58 12.04
N SER A 40 9.38 7.83 11.99
CA SER A 40 8.70 8.04 10.71
C SER A 40 9.30 9.24 9.95
N ALA A 41 10.14 8.91 8.97
CA ALA A 41 10.72 9.80 7.98
C ALA A 41 9.67 10.41 7.03
N LEU A 42 8.39 10.07 7.24
CA LEU A 42 7.21 10.58 6.54
C LEU A 42 6.72 11.93 7.06
N THR A 43 7.38 12.52 8.07
CA THR A 43 6.96 13.80 8.67
C THR A 43 7.36 15.04 7.88
N THR A 44 8.19 14.89 6.83
CA THR A 44 8.63 16.01 5.98
C THR A 44 8.23 15.80 4.54
N CYS A 45 7.66 16.83 3.93
CA CYS A 45 7.30 16.87 2.51
C CYS A 45 8.31 17.70 1.71
N PRO A 46 8.80 17.21 0.55
CA PRO A 46 8.60 15.87 -0.01
C PRO A 46 9.36 14.78 0.77
N VAL A 47 8.86 13.55 0.71
CA VAL A 47 9.52 12.37 1.29
C VAL A 47 10.84 12.09 0.55
N ASP A 48 11.94 11.93 1.29
CA ASP A 48 13.23 11.51 0.72
C ASP A 48 13.27 9.98 0.53
N TYR A 49 12.71 9.52 -0.60
CA TYR A 49 12.68 8.10 -0.96
C TYR A 49 14.08 7.48 -1.08
N SER A 50 15.11 8.28 -1.39
CA SER A 50 16.47 7.76 -1.53
C SER A 50 17.02 7.27 -0.19
N GLN A 51 16.72 7.98 0.89
CA GLN A 51 17.10 7.56 2.24
C GLN A 51 16.28 6.37 2.73
N LEU A 52 14.98 6.33 2.40
CA LEU A 52 14.10 5.22 2.76
C LEU A 52 14.52 3.91 2.09
N LEU A 53 14.77 3.95 0.78
CA LEU A 53 15.18 2.78 0.01
C LEU A 53 16.62 2.34 0.33
N ALA A 54 17.52 3.27 0.65
CA ALA A 54 18.88 2.95 1.08
C ALA A 54 18.95 2.41 2.53
N GLY A 55 18.14 2.95 3.43
CA GLY A 55 18.16 2.63 4.87
C GLY A 55 17.75 1.19 5.17
N ASN A 56 16.90 0.59 4.33
CA ASN A 56 16.45 -0.79 4.53
C ASN A 56 17.50 -1.86 4.15
N THR A 57 18.66 -1.47 3.62
CA THR A 57 19.78 -2.40 3.38
C THR A 57 20.70 -2.58 4.58
N SER A 58 20.52 -1.79 5.66
CA SER A 58 21.36 -1.84 6.86
C SER A 58 20.70 -2.63 7.99
N SER A 59 20.61 -3.95 7.84
CA SER A 59 20.40 -4.84 9.00
C SER A 59 21.20 -6.13 8.89
N THR A 60 22.25 -6.18 9.71
CA THR A 60 23.00 -7.35 10.21
C THR A 60 23.53 -8.37 9.20
N THR A 61 24.81 -8.21 8.91
CA THR A 61 25.83 -9.24 8.63
C THR A 61 25.44 -10.66 9.06
N ASN A 62 24.87 -11.43 8.13
CA ASN A 62 25.10 -12.86 8.04
C ASN A 62 25.82 -13.11 6.71
N THR A 63 27.12 -13.34 6.84
CA THR A 63 28.07 -13.65 5.78
C THR A 63 27.58 -14.84 4.96
N GLY A 64 27.09 -14.62 3.74
CA GLY A 64 26.91 -15.71 2.79
C GLY A 64 25.88 -15.52 1.67
N ASP A 65 24.88 -14.65 1.84
CA ASP A 65 23.83 -14.51 0.82
C ASP A 65 24.15 -13.36 -0.14
N THR A 66 24.48 -13.71 -1.38
CA THR A 66 24.56 -12.77 -2.52
C THR A 66 23.22 -12.67 -3.25
N GLY A 67 22.17 -13.27 -2.69
CA GLY A 67 20.80 -13.12 -3.17
C GLY A 67 20.37 -11.67 -3.06
N GLY A 68 20.21 -11.01 -4.20
CA GLY A 68 19.40 -9.80 -4.25
C GLY A 68 18.05 -10.09 -3.61
N SER A 69 17.54 -9.16 -2.81
CA SER A 69 16.21 -9.28 -2.23
C SER A 69 15.21 -9.59 -3.36
N GLU A 70 14.35 -10.58 -3.14
CA GLU A 70 13.33 -10.97 -4.12
C GLU A 70 12.53 -9.72 -4.56
N PRO A 71 12.24 -9.57 -5.87
CA PRO A 71 11.43 -8.46 -6.34
C PRO A 71 10.07 -8.42 -5.63
N VAL A 72 9.57 -7.21 -5.41
CA VAL A 72 8.22 -7.01 -4.88
C VAL A 72 7.23 -7.45 -5.96
N SER A 73 6.25 -8.28 -5.57
CA SER A 73 5.19 -8.76 -6.45
C SER A 73 3.91 -7.98 -6.23
N LEU A 74 3.32 -7.48 -7.32
CA LEU A 74 2.00 -6.85 -7.27
C LEU A 74 0.98 -7.81 -6.64
N ARG A 75 0.90 -9.04 -7.13
CA ARG A 75 -0.07 -10.05 -6.68
C ARG A 75 0.13 -10.48 -5.23
N ARG A 76 1.38 -10.77 -4.85
CA ARG A 76 1.69 -11.34 -3.54
C ARG A 76 1.76 -10.29 -2.44
N ASP A 77 2.39 -9.15 -2.73
CA ASP A 77 2.80 -8.20 -1.69
C ASP A 77 1.87 -6.99 -1.63
N LEU A 78 1.37 -6.50 -2.78
CA LEU A 78 0.57 -5.28 -2.84
C LEU A 78 -0.94 -5.51 -2.90
N MET A 79 -1.44 -6.54 -3.60
CA MET A 79 -2.88 -6.78 -3.66
C MET A 79 -3.49 -6.94 -2.25
N PRO A 80 -2.93 -7.74 -1.33
CA PRO A 80 -3.48 -7.84 0.03
C PRO A 80 -3.54 -6.48 0.76
N MET A 81 -2.56 -5.60 0.52
CA MET A 81 -2.54 -4.24 1.05
C MET A 81 -3.66 -3.38 0.44
N PHE A 82 -3.85 -3.40 -0.88
CA PHE A 82 -4.92 -2.62 -1.51
C PHE A 82 -6.31 -3.09 -1.06
N TYR A 83 -6.53 -4.41 -0.98
CA TYR A 83 -7.78 -4.95 -0.44
C TYR A 83 -7.98 -4.52 1.02
N GLY A 84 -6.97 -4.75 1.85
CA GLY A 84 -7.00 -4.51 3.28
C GLY A 84 -7.14 -3.04 3.65
N SER A 85 -6.49 -2.11 2.94
CA SER A 85 -6.37 -0.72 3.39
C SER A 85 -7.11 0.28 2.48
N CYS A 86 -7.35 -0.06 1.21
CA CYS A 86 -7.90 0.88 0.23
C CYS A 86 -9.34 0.57 -0.18
N THR A 87 -9.74 -0.71 -0.14
CA THR A 87 -11.11 -1.12 -0.53
C THR A 87 -12.07 -1.24 0.66
N GLU A 88 -11.57 -1.48 1.88
CA GLU A 88 -12.35 -1.92 3.05
C GLU A 88 -13.42 -0.94 3.58
N ARG A 89 -13.60 0.22 2.96
CA ARG A 89 -14.62 1.23 3.30
C ARG A 89 -15.30 1.87 2.08
N ALA A 90 -15.42 1.11 1.00
CA ALA A 90 -16.02 1.57 -0.25
C ALA A 90 -15.39 2.85 -0.83
N CYS A 91 -14.09 3.06 -0.57
CA CYS A 91 -13.38 4.21 -1.10
C CYS A 91 -12.89 3.96 -2.53
N HIS A 92 -12.45 2.74 -2.82
CA HIS A 92 -11.93 2.36 -4.14
C HIS A 92 -12.47 1.01 -4.61
N ASP A 93 -13.74 0.73 -4.28
CA ASP A 93 -14.43 -0.50 -4.68
C ASP A 93 -15.17 -0.36 -6.02
N SER A 94 -15.90 -1.40 -6.40
CA SER A 94 -16.66 -1.45 -7.65
C SER A 94 -17.96 -0.62 -7.65
N THR A 95 -18.45 -0.19 -6.48
CA THR A 95 -19.75 0.48 -6.33
C THR A 95 -19.63 1.99 -6.51
N GLU A 96 -18.68 2.62 -5.82
CA GLU A 96 -18.48 4.07 -5.90
C GLU A 96 -17.00 4.45 -5.75
N PRO A 97 -16.13 4.08 -6.70
CA PRO A 97 -14.70 4.34 -6.60
C PRO A 97 -14.44 5.85 -6.59
N LYS A 98 -13.83 6.34 -5.51
CA LYS A 98 -13.36 7.72 -5.39
C LYS A 98 -12.30 8.01 -6.43
N ALA A 99 -12.36 9.22 -6.98
CA ALA A 99 -11.61 9.62 -8.16
C ALA A 99 -11.77 8.68 -9.37
N GLN A 100 -12.83 7.86 -9.43
CA GLN A 100 -13.01 6.79 -10.44
C GLN A 100 -11.83 5.82 -10.48
N LEU A 101 -11.17 5.63 -9.33
CA LEU A 101 -10.05 4.73 -9.17
C LEU A 101 -10.51 3.48 -8.44
N PHE A 102 -10.48 2.35 -9.14
CA PHE A 102 -10.75 1.03 -8.59
C PHE A 102 -9.43 0.40 -8.16
N LEU A 103 -9.30 0.08 -6.87
CA LEU A 103 -8.08 -0.51 -6.30
C LEU A 103 -8.21 -1.98 -5.93
N GLY A 104 -9.38 -2.59 -6.18
CA GLY A 104 -9.57 -4.03 -6.04
C GLY A 104 -11.00 -4.41 -5.65
N ALA A 105 -11.26 -5.71 -5.82
CA ALA A 105 -12.44 -6.48 -5.45
C ALA A 105 -13.66 -6.20 -6.32
N GLU A 106 -13.82 -7.00 -7.37
CA GLU A 106 -15.19 -7.39 -7.70
C GLU A 106 -15.72 -8.21 -6.52
N ASP A 107 -17.00 -8.02 -6.16
CA ASP A 107 -17.66 -8.60 -4.97
C ASP A 107 -17.62 -10.15 -4.87
N ASN A 108 -16.92 -10.85 -5.77
CA ASN A 108 -16.96 -12.30 -5.95
C ASN A 108 -15.60 -13.01 -5.88
N CYS A 109 -14.50 -12.33 -5.50
CA CYS A 109 -13.19 -12.96 -5.36
C CYS A 109 -13.02 -13.69 -4.01
N ASP A 110 -13.91 -14.64 -3.67
CA ASP A 110 -13.93 -15.42 -2.40
C ASP A 110 -12.68 -16.32 -2.21
N GLY A 111 -11.48 -15.74 -2.17
CA GLY A 111 -10.20 -16.45 -2.10
C GLY A 111 -9.81 -17.18 -3.38
N ASP A 112 -10.46 -16.91 -4.50
CA ASP A 112 -10.11 -17.48 -5.80
C ASP A 112 -8.83 -16.80 -6.35
N ALA A 113 -7.79 -17.60 -6.53
CA ALA A 113 -6.50 -17.13 -7.04
C ALA A 113 -6.59 -16.56 -8.46
N ASP A 114 -7.46 -17.12 -9.32
CA ASP A 114 -7.65 -16.64 -10.69
C ASP A 114 -8.31 -15.25 -10.69
N CYS A 115 -9.13 -14.96 -9.66
CA CYS A 115 -9.77 -13.66 -9.48
C CYS A 115 -8.77 -12.59 -9.03
N LEU A 116 -7.89 -12.94 -8.08
CA LEU A 116 -6.81 -12.06 -7.62
C LEU A 116 -5.86 -11.67 -8.77
N ASP A 117 -5.54 -12.61 -9.66
CA ASP A 117 -4.68 -12.36 -10.82
C ASP A 117 -5.32 -11.39 -11.83
N LEU A 118 -6.64 -11.53 -12.06
CA LEU A 118 -7.39 -10.64 -12.93
C LEU A 118 -7.47 -9.24 -12.35
N ASP A 119 -7.74 -9.12 -11.05
CA ASP A 119 -7.80 -7.86 -10.33
C ASP A 119 -6.43 -7.16 -10.31
N ALA A 120 -5.34 -7.90 -10.08
CA ALA A 120 -3.98 -7.35 -10.14
C ALA A 120 -3.67 -6.74 -11.51
N THR A 121 -4.01 -7.46 -12.59
CA THR A 121 -3.80 -6.98 -13.96
C THR A 121 -4.61 -5.70 -14.24
N ARG A 122 -5.87 -5.67 -13.80
CA ARG A 122 -6.76 -4.50 -13.97
C ARG A 122 -6.30 -3.31 -13.16
N LEU A 123 -5.91 -3.54 -11.91
CA LEU A 123 -5.33 -2.54 -11.02
C LEU A 123 -4.09 -1.93 -11.68
N HIS A 124 -3.15 -2.77 -12.12
CA HIS A 124 -1.91 -2.34 -12.76
C HIS A 124 -2.19 -1.38 -13.92
N HIS A 125 -3.05 -1.81 -14.85
CA HIS A 125 -3.45 -1.01 -16.01
C HIS A 125 -4.18 0.29 -15.65
N ALA A 126 -4.79 0.37 -14.46
CA ALA A 126 -5.50 1.55 -13.99
C ALA A 126 -4.60 2.57 -13.26
N ILE A 127 -3.43 2.17 -12.76
CA ILE A 127 -2.56 3.03 -11.93
C ILE A 127 -1.20 3.32 -12.53
N VAL A 128 -0.60 2.38 -13.26
CA VAL A 128 0.79 2.53 -13.72
C VAL A 128 0.83 3.37 -14.99
N ASP A 129 1.57 4.47 -14.91
CA ASP A 129 1.75 5.48 -15.96
C ASP A 129 0.42 6.09 -16.46
N ILE A 130 -0.59 6.10 -15.58
CA ILE A 130 -1.89 6.74 -15.80
C ILE A 130 -1.92 8.07 -15.05
N ASP A 131 -2.22 9.17 -15.75
CA ASP A 131 -2.34 10.50 -15.13
C ASP A 131 -3.41 10.52 -14.04
N SER A 132 -3.07 11.13 -12.90
CA SER A 132 -4.02 11.34 -11.83
C SER A 132 -5.08 12.37 -12.23
N ARG A 133 -6.34 12.08 -11.90
CA ARG A 133 -7.43 13.05 -12.11
C ARG A 133 -7.34 14.27 -11.20
N THR A 134 -6.80 14.07 -10.00
CA THR A 134 -6.67 15.14 -9.00
C THR A 134 -5.31 15.85 -9.12
N THR A 135 -4.35 15.30 -9.86
CA THR A 135 -3.12 16.00 -10.28
C THR A 135 -2.71 15.61 -11.71
N PRO A 136 -3.32 16.22 -12.75
CA PRO A 136 -3.15 15.77 -14.15
C PRO A 136 -1.74 15.83 -14.72
N ARG A 137 -0.77 16.40 -14.01
CA ARG A 137 0.64 16.47 -14.42
C ARG A 137 1.49 15.36 -13.81
N MET A 138 0.90 14.49 -13.00
CA MET A 138 1.59 13.41 -12.31
C MET A 138 0.77 12.12 -12.44
N SER A 139 1.44 11.03 -12.78
CA SER A 139 0.80 9.72 -12.84
C SER A 139 0.48 9.22 -11.43
N ILE A 140 -0.56 8.39 -11.32
CA ILE A 140 -0.95 7.73 -10.07
C ILE A 140 0.26 6.93 -9.54
N VAL A 141 0.84 6.11 -10.40
CA VAL A 141 2.15 5.48 -10.23
C VAL A 141 3.00 5.80 -11.45
N THR A 142 4.21 6.30 -11.24
CA THR A 142 5.21 6.50 -12.30
C THR A 142 6.23 5.37 -12.21
N SER A 143 6.25 4.48 -13.20
CA SER A 143 7.14 3.31 -13.20
C SER A 143 8.62 3.74 -13.04
N GLY A 144 9.30 3.16 -12.03
CA GLY A 144 10.70 3.45 -11.74
C GLY A 144 10.94 4.76 -10.98
N ASP A 145 9.90 5.55 -10.68
CA ASP A 145 10.04 6.86 -10.04
C ASP A 145 9.05 7.07 -8.87
N PRO A 146 9.42 6.62 -7.66
CA PRO A 146 8.62 6.85 -6.45
C PRO A 146 8.38 8.33 -6.16
N ALA A 147 9.37 9.20 -6.43
CA ALA A 147 9.26 10.62 -6.11
C ALA A 147 8.20 11.33 -6.95
N ASN A 148 7.99 10.86 -8.18
CA ASN A 148 6.96 11.36 -9.10
C ASN A 148 5.69 10.48 -9.14
N SER A 149 5.45 9.63 -8.13
CA SER A 149 4.26 8.78 -8.05
C SER A 149 3.22 9.34 -7.08
N PHE A 150 2.09 9.84 -7.60
CA PHE A 150 1.09 10.54 -6.80
C PHE A 150 0.50 9.68 -5.66
N MET A 151 0.42 8.36 -5.84
CA MET A 151 -0.02 7.43 -4.80
C MET A 151 0.80 7.60 -3.50
N LEU A 152 2.12 7.74 -3.61
CA LEU A 152 2.98 7.93 -2.45
C LEU A 152 2.83 9.33 -1.84
N TRP A 153 2.48 10.35 -2.63
CA TRP A 153 2.12 11.67 -2.10
C TRP A 153 0.84 11.62 -1.27
N LYS A 154 -0.17 10.87 -1.72
CA LYS A 154 -1.42 10.65 -0.96
C LYS A 154 -1.19 9.85 0.30
N MET A 155 -0.37 8.80 0.24
CA MET A 155 -0.03 7.97 1.41
C MET A 155 0.84 8.72 2.43
N SER A 156 1.72 9.62 1.99
CA SER A 156 2.56 10.44 2.87
C SER A 156 1.88 11.72 3.36
N GLY A 157 0.66 12.02 2.90
CA GLY A 157 -0.06 13.23 3.34
C GLY A 157 0.51 14.52 2.74
N CYS A 158 1.49 14.37 1.84
CA CYS A 158 2.20 15.47 1.22
C CYS A 158 1.47 16.02 -0.01
N GLN A 159 0.27 15.53 -0.34
CA GLN A 159 -0.48 15.97 -1.51
C GLN A 159 -0.86 17.47 -1.48
N ALA A 160 -0.76 18.12 -0.32
CA ALA A 160 -0.89 19.57 -0.16
C ALA A 160 0.42 20.35 -0.41
N GLY A 161 1.48 19.68 -0.92
CA GLY A 161 2.75 20.29 -1.26
C GLY A 161 2.60 21.44 -2.26
N ALA A 162 3.42 22.49 -2.09
CA ALA A 162 3.22 23.80 -2.71
C ALA A 162 3.25 23.85 -4.25
N ASP A 163 3.69 22.77 -4.92
CA ASP A 163 3.96 22.75 -6.36
C ASP A 163 3.10 21.75 -7.16
N LEU A 164 2.11 21.09 -6.53
CA LEU A 164 1.20 20.19 -7.25
C LEU A 164 0.07 20.97 -7.95
N ASP A 165 -0.12 20.71 -9.25
CA ASP A 165 -1.23 21.27 -10.04
C ASP A 165 -2.50 20.44 -9.77
N CYS A 166 -3.22 20.85 -8.72
CA CYS A 166 -4.33 20.08 -8.17
C CYS A 166 -5.70 20.44 -8.76
N ASN A 167 -6.47 19.42 -9.09
CA ASN A 167 -7.93 19.53 -9.23
C ASN A 167 -8.63 19.17 -7.92
N ALA A 168 -9.82 19.73 -7.71
CA ALA A 168 -10.70 19.30 -6.62
C ALA A 168 -11.14 17.85 -6.83
N GLU A 169 -11.10 17.04 -5.78
CA GLU A 169 -11.61 15.67 -5.77
C GLU A 169 -13.11 15.68 -5.38
N PRO A 170 -14.03 15.29 -6.27
CA PRO A 170 -15.45 15.24 -5.92
C PRO A 170 -15.70 14.27 -4.75
N GLY A 171 -16.31 14.77 -3.67
CA GLY A 171 -16.58 13.97 -2.49
C GLY A 171 -15.39 13.78 -1.55
N ALA A 172 -14.35 14.62 -1.68
CA ALA A 172 -13.38 14.83 -0.61
C ALA A 172 -14.08 15.30 0.67
N LEU A 173 -13.59 14.85 1.82
CA LEU A 173 -14.10 15.25 3.13
C LEU A 173 -13.41 16.52 3.65
N GLY A 174 -12.14 16.73 3.25
CA GLY A 174 -11.36 17.92 3.55
C GLY A 174 -11.29 18.92 2.39
N ASP A 175 -10.74 20.09 2.71
CA ASP A 175 -10.47 21.18 1.76
C ASP A 175 -9.06 21.10 1.16
N GLU A 176 -8.35 19.98 1.38
CA GLU A 176 -6.97 19.82 0.91
C GLU A 176 -6.92 19.82 -0.63
N PRO A 177 -5.98 20.57 -1.23
CA PRO A 177 -5.75 20.48 -2.66
C PRO A 177 -5.32 19.05 -2.99
N CYS A 178 -5.77 18.54 -4.14
CA CYS A 178 -5.57 17.14 -4.57
C CYS A 178 -6.34 16.08 -3.73
N GLY A 179 -7.27 16.49 -2.87
CA GLY A 179 -8.19 15.62 -2.11
C GLY A 179 -7.59 15.03 -0.83
N ASP A 180 -8.32 14.11 -0.20
CA ASP A 180 -7.97 13.60 1.15
C ASP A 180 -6.67 12.75 1.15
N PRO A 181 -5.89 12.76 2.24
CA PRO A 181 -4.78 11.80 2.39
C PRO A 181 -5.31 10.37 2.45
N MET A 182 -4.44 9.41 2.12
CA MET A 182 -4.73 7.98 2.16
C MET A 182 -3.84 7.28 3.20
N PRO A 183 -4.36 6.27 3.94
CA PRO A 183 -5.77 5.91 4.04
C PRO A 183 -6.59 6.97 4.80
N ARG A 184 -7.90 7.06 4.50
CA ARG A 184 -8.80 8.04 5.13
C ARG A 184 -8.97 7.79 6.63
N GLY A 185 -8.76 8.83 7.44
CA GLY A 185 -9.12 8.85 8.86
C GLY A 185 -8.21 8.04 9.79
N ALA A 186 -7.12 7.45 9.27
CA ALA A 186 -6.02 7.02 10.12
C ALA A 186 -5.22 8.26 10.55
N ALA A 187 -4.71 8.25 11.79
CA ALA A 187 -3.52 9.05 12.06
C ALA A 187 -2.50 8.60 11.01
N HIS A 188 -2.07 9.55 10.19
CA HIS A 188 -1.20 9.37 9.06
C HIS A 188 -0.31 8.13 9.18
N VAL A 189 -0.57 7.08 8.37
CA VAL A 189 0.28 5.88 8.31
C VAL A 189 0.64 5.39 9.73
N ASP A 190 -0.30 4.77 10.48
CA ASP A 190 -0.01 4.23 11.82
C ASP A 190 1.37 3.56 11.79
N ALA A 191 2.31 4.11 12.58
CA ALA A 191 3.74 4.21 12.25
C ALA A 191 4.49 2.89 12.03
N CYS A 192 3.82 1.75 12.20
CA CYS A 192 4.38 0.43 12.04
C CYS A 192 3.83 -0.30 10.81
N ASN A 193 2.51 -0.35 10.61
CA ASN A 193 1.91 -1.09 9.48
C ASN A 193 1.87 -0.24 8.21
N GLY A 194 1.45 1.01 8.33
CA GLY A 194 1.39 1.88 7.16
C GLY A 194 2.78 2.17 6.60
N GLU A 195 3.81 2.27 7.45
CA GLU A 195 5.17 2.57 7.00
C GLU A 195 5.73 1.40 6.19
N LEU A 196 5.45 0.16 6.62
CA LEU A 196 5.80 -1.03 5.85
C LEU A 196 5.06 -1.08 4.50
N GLU A 197 3.75 -0.85 4.50
CA GLU A 197 2.93 -0.79 3.27
C GLU A 197 3.46 0.28 2.29
N PHE A 198 3.76 1.48 2.80
CA PHE A 198 4.36 2.56 2.05
C PHE A 198 5.70 2.15 1.43
N LEU A 199 6.58 1.51 2.22
CA LEU A 199 7.90 1.08 1.76
C LEU A 199 7.82 -0.05 0.73
N ILE A 200 6.90 -1.00 0.89
CA ILE A 200 6.68 -2.08 -0.08
C ILE A 200 6.21 -1.47 -1.41
N LEU A 201 5.26 -0.52 -1.37
CA LEU A 201 4.80 0.17 -2.56
C LEU A 201 5.90 1.01 -3.21
N ALA A 202 6.62 1.83 -2.43
CA ALA A 202 7.73 2.64 -2.94
C ALA A 202 8.82 1.77 -3.59
N ARG A 203 9.12 0.61 -3.02
CA ARG A 203 10.08 -0.34 -3.57
C ARG A 203 9.57 -0.98 -4.86
N TRP A 204 8.32 -1.45 -4.91
CA TRP A 204 7.73 -1.97 -6.16
C TRP A 204 7.77 -0.95 -7.29
N ILE A 205 7.47 0.33 -6.99
CA ILE A 205 7.57 1.43 -7.95
C ILE A 205 9.01 1.59 -8.43
N ALA A 206 9.98 1.64 -7.52
CA ALA A 206 11.40 1.76 -7.86
C ALA A 206 11.92 0.59 -8.71
N GLU A 207 11.34 -0.61 -8.54
CA GLU A 207 11.64 -1.81 -9.33
C GLU A 207 10.94 -1.82 -10.70
N GLY A 208 10.23 -0.75 -11.07
CA GLY A 208 9.57 -0.59 -12.36
C GLY A 208 8.08 -0.93 -12.35
N ALA A 209 7.46 -1.05 -11.18
CA ALA A 209 6.03 -1.27 -11.02
C ALA A 209 5.51 -2.44 -11.89
N ALA A 210 6.16 -3.60 -11.82
CA ALA A 210 5.83 -4.74 -12.69
C ALA A 210 4.46 -5.36 -12.35
N ASP A 211 3.78 -5.88 -13.37
CA ASP A 211 2.60 -6.74 -13.20
C ASP A 211 3.06 -8.20 -12.99
N ASN A 212 3.41 -8.55 -11.75
CA ASN A 212 4.03 -9.83 -11.38
C ASN A 212 3.42 -10.51 -10.15
#